data_AF-A0A7S3I6N1-F1
#
_entry.id   AF-A0A7S3I6N1-F1
#
_cell.length_a   1.000
_cell.length_b   1.000
_cell.length_c   1.000
_cell.angle_alpha   90.00
_cell.angle_beta   90.00
_cell.angle_gamma   90.00
#
_symmetry.space_group_name_H-M   'P 1'
#
loop_
_entity.id
_entity.type
_entity.pdbx_description
1 polymer ?
#
loop_
_entity_poly.entity_id
_entity_poly.type
_entity_poly.pdbx_seq_one_letter_code
_entity_poly.pdbx_strand_id
1 'polypeptide(L)'
;MLSFGVVLAYFNFLFARAHMNEYAYIFEGADEPKVQAMKSFGSFFLLNNSFIPLDLAVGLEMGKFMYIYFLENDLQMTVFDQDKRDLVACSVKNFNLHEDLAQLDYMFCDKTGTLTQ
;
A
#
# COMPACT_ATOMS: atom_id res chain seq x y z
N MET A 1 -8.38 1.28 11.50
CA MET A 1 -7.32 1.15 12.52
C MET A 1 -7.56 2.08 13.71
N LEU A 2 -7.65 3.40 13.52
CA LEU A 2 -8.01 4.35 14.59
C LEU A 2 -9.36 4.04 15.25
N SER A 3 -10.42 3.85 14.46
CA SER A 3 -11.77 3.51 14.96
C SER A 3 -11.76 2.24 15.80
N PHE A 4 -11.09 1.19 15.31
CA PHE A 4 -10.96 -0.08 16.03
C PHE A 4 -10.17 0.08 17.34
N GLY A 5 -9.08 0.85 17.33
CA GLY A 5 -8.32 1.18 18.55
C GLY A 5 -9.15 1.94 19.59
N VAL A 6 -10.00 2.89 19.16
CA VAL A 6 -10.91 3.61 20.06
C VAL A 6 -11.95 2.66 20.67
N VAL A 7 -12.51 1.75 19.88
CA VAL A 7 -13.48 0.76 20.36
C VAL A 7 -12.85 -0.17 21.41
N LEU A 8 -11.63 -0.67 21.18
CA LEU A 8 -10.91 -1.50 22.14
C LEU A 8 -10.56 -0.73 23.42
N ALA A 9 -10.15 0.53 23.30
CA ALA A 9 -9.89 1.39 24.45
C ALA A 9 -11.16 1.68 25.26
N TYR A 10 -12.31 1.83 24.59
CA TYR A 10 -13.61 2.00 25.23
C TYR A 10 -14.05 0.74 25.98
N PHE A 11 -13.87 -0.45 25.40
CA PHE A 11 -14.11 -1.71 26.11
C PHE A 11 -13.19 -1.86 27.32
N ASN A 12 -11.91 -1.51 27.18
CA ASN A 12 -10.97 -1.50 28.30
C ASN A 12 -11.39 -0.53 29.41
N PHE A 13 -11.92 0.65 29.06
CA PHE A 13 -12.48 1.60 30.01
C PHE A 13 -13.68 1.02 30.77
N LEU A 14 -14.63 0.40 30.07
CA LEU A 14 -15.80 -0.24 30.69
C LEU A 14 -15.38 -1.39 31.61
N PHE A 15 -14.42 -2.20 31.17
CA PHE A 15 -13.90 -3.32 31.95
C PHE A 15 -13.20 -2.85 33.23
N ALA A 16 -12.31 -1.86 33.11
CA ALA A 16 -11.61 -1.27 34.25
C ALA A 16 -12.61 -0.64 35.23
N ARG A 17 -13.62 0.09 34.74
CA ARG A 17 -14.65 0.68 35.62
C ARG A 17 -15.47 -0.38 36.37
N ALA A 18 -15.77 -1.51 35.74
CA ALA A 18 -16.58 -2.56 36.33
C ALA A 18 -15.81 -3.40 37.36
N HIS A 19 -14.52 -3.68 37.14
CA HIS A 19 -13.80 -4.69 37.91
C HIS A 19 -12.59 -4.18 38.71
N MET A 20 -12.32 -2.88 38.71
CA MET A 20 -11.18 -2.31 39.45
C MET A 20 -11.21 -2.60 40.96
N ASN A 21 -12.41 -2.71 41.55
CA ASN A 21 -12.56 -3.02 42.98
C ASN A 21 -12.51 -4.54 43.28
N GLU A 22 -12.77 -5.38 42.28
CA GLU A 22 -12.87 -6.84 42.45
C GLU A 22 -11.51 -7.52 42.19
N TYR A 23 -10.72 -6.99 41.25
CA TYR A 23 -9.40 -7.52 40.89
C TYR A 23 -8.26 -6.60 41.32
N ALA A 24 -8.15 -6.36 42.64
CA ALA A 24 -7.12 -5.49 43.20
C ALA A 24 -5.69 -5.87 42.76
N TYR A 25 -5.40 -7.17 42.56
CA TYR A 25 -4.08 -7.66 42.11
C TYR A 25 -3.74 -7.33 40.64
N ILE A 26 -4.74 -7.03 39.80
CA ILE A 26 -4.53 -6.65 38.39
C ILE A 26 -4.36 -5.12 38.27
N PHE A 27 -5.09 -4.38 39.09
CA PHE A 27 -5.13 -2.92 39.07
C PHE A 27 -4.28 -2.28 40.18
N GLU A 28 -3.39 -3.04 40.81
CA GLU A 28 -2.52 -2.54 41.86
C GLU A 28 -1.58 -1.45 41.30
N GLY A 29 -1.72 -0.21 41.79
CA GLY A 29 -0.98 0.94 41.27
C GLY A 29 -1.44 1.43 39.89
N ALA A 30 -2.60 0.99 39.40
CA ALA A 30 -3.17 1.48 38.15
C ALA A 30 -3.67 2.93 38.29
N ASP A 31 -3.47 3.73 37.24
CA ASP A 31 -4.04 5.06 37.15
C ASP A 31 -5.58 5.00 37.07
N GLU A 32 -6.23 6.17 37.18
CA GLU A 32 -7.67 6.28 36.97
C GLU A 32 -8.11 5.60 35.65
N PRO A 33 -9.31 4.97 35.61
CA PRO A 33 -9.77 4.21 34.44
C PRO A 33 -9.70 4.99 33.12
N LYS A 34 -9.88 6.32 33.18
CA LYS A 34 -9.79 7.21 32.01
C LYS A 34 -8.36 7.32 31.48
N VAL A 35 -7.39 7.49 32.37
CA VAL A 35 -5.96 7.59 32.01
C VAL A 35 -5.46 6.23 31.50
N GLN A 36 -5.88 5.14 32.16
CA GLN A 36 -5.59 3.78 31.70
C GLN A 36 -6.14 3.54 30.29
N ALA A 37 -7.39 3.91 30.01
CA ALA A 37 -7.98 3.77 28.69
C ALA A 37 -7.24 4.58 27.62
N MET A 38 -6.77 5.78 27.94
CA MET A 38 -5.95 6.60 27.04
C MET A 38 -4.60 5.95 26.74
N LYS A 39 -3.93 5.37 27.75
CA LYS A 39 -2.68 4.60 27.55
C LYS A 39 -2.91 3.34 26.71
N SER A 40 -3.97 2.59 27.02
CA SER A 40 -4.35 1.38 26.28
C SER A 40 -4.72 1.68 24.82
N PHE A 41 -5.30 2.85 24.52
CA PHE A 41 -5.49 3.28 23.14
C PHE A 41 -4.17 3.33 22.35
N GLY A 42 -3.12 3.91 22.93
CA GLY A 42 -1.78 3.93 22.33
C GLY A 42 -1.21 2.53 22.14
N SER A 43 -1.35 1.65 23.15
CA SER A 43 -0.91 0.25 23.07
C SER A 43 -1.65 -0.53 21.98
N PHE A 44 -2.98 -0.40 21.89
CA PHE A 44 -3.77 -1.03 20.85
C PHE A 44 -3.46 -0.45 19.46
N PHE A 45 -3.16 0.84 19.35
CA PHE A 45 -2.72 1.43 18.09
C PHE A 45 -1.41 0.79 17.60
N LEU A 46 -0.43 0.61 18.49
CA LEU A 46 0.83 -0.08 18.16
C LEU A 46 0.61 -1.55 17.81
N LEU A 47 -0.21 -2.27 18.58
CA LEU A 47 -0.55 -3.68 18.30
C LEU A 47 -1.23 -3.86 16.95
N ASN A 48 -2.06 -2.91 16.54
CA ASN A 48 -2.76 -2.97 15.26
C ASN A 48 -1.90 -2.53 14.06
N ASN A 49 -0.62 -2.18 14.25
CA ASN A 49 0.24 -1.67 13.17
C ASN A 49 0.44 -2.70 12.04
N SER A 50 0.35 -3.99 12.34
CA SER A 50 0.46 -5.07 11.35
C SER A 50 -0.74 -5.23 10.41
N PHE A 51 -1.87 -4.54 10.64
CA PHE A 51 -3.04 -4.64 9.76
C PHE A 51 -2.84 -3.96 8.40
N ILE A 52 -1.96 -2.95 8.33
CA ILE A 52 -1.53 -2.37 7.05
C ILE A 52 -0.06 -2.71 6.91
N PRO A 53 0.29 -3.83 6.25
CA PRO A 53 1.67 -4.18 6.03
C PRO A 53 2.31 -3.12 5.14
N LEU A 54 3.21 -2.32 5.73
CA LEU A 54 3.95 -1.29 5.00
C LEU A 54 4.84 -1.92 3.92
N ASP A 55 5.31 -3.14 4.19
CA ASP A 55 6.10 -3.96 3.28
C ASP A 55 5.33 -4.40 2.04
N LEU A 56 4.00 -4.55 2.12
CA LEU A 56 3.19 -4.90 0.95
C LEU A 56 3.16 -3.75 -0.07
N ALA A 57 2.99 -2.51 0.40
CA ALA A 57 2.97 -1.35 -0.47
C ALA A 57 4.30 -1.18 -1.20
N VAL A 58 5.41 -1.30 -0.48
CA VAL A 58 6.76 -1.26 -1.07
C VAL A 58 6.99 -2.46 -1.99
N GLY A 59 6.55 -3.66 -1.60
CA GLY A 59 6.65 -4.87 -2.41
C GLY A 59 5.91 -4.76 -3.75
N LEU A 60 4.72 -4.16 -3.76
CA LEU A 60 3.97 -3.89 -4.98
C LEU A 60 4.75 -2.95 -5.91
N GLU A 61 5.25 -1.82 -5.39
CA GLU A 61 6.08 -0.87 -6.17
C GLU A 61 7.35 -1.53 -6.72
N MET A 62 8.01 -2.40 -5.94
CA MET A 62 9.15 -3.19 -6.42
C MET A 62 8.75 -4.19 -7.52
N GLY A 63 7.56 -4.77 -7.44
CA GLY A 63 6.99 -5.61 -8.49
C GLY A 63 6.81 -4.85 -9.81
N LYS A 64 6.30 -3.60 -9.75
CA LYS A 64 6.17 -2.72 -10.93
C LYS A 64 7.51 -2.50 -11.63
N PHE A 65 8.57 -2.30 -10.84
CA PHE A 65 9.92 -2.15 -11.38
C PHE A 65 10.39 -3.40 -12.14
N MET A 66 10.10 -4.60 -11.62
CA MET A 66 10.44 -5.84 -12.33
C MET A 66 9.69 -5.97 -13.66
N TYR A 67 8.40 -5.63 -13.71
CA TYR A 67 7.63 -5.68 -14.95
C TYR A 67 8.20 -4.74 -16.03
N ILE A 68 8.60 -3.53 -15.64
CA ILE A 68 9.20 -2.56 -16.56
C ILE A 68 10.54 -3.06 -17.08
N TYR A 69 11.37 -3.63 -16.20
CA TYR A 69 12.61 -4.26 -16.61
C TYR A 69 12.37 -5.34 -17.68
N PHE A 70 11.36 -6.19 -17.50
CA PHE A 70 11.03 -7.18 -18.53
C PHE A 70 10.49 -6.56 -19.82
N LEU A 71 9.70 -5.49 -19.74
CA LEU A 71 9.16 -4.79 -20.92
C LEU A 71 10.27 -4.14 -21.76
N GLU A 72 11.21 -3.46 -21.12
CA GLU A 72 12.30 -2.76 -21.82
C GLU A 72 13.35 -3.72 -22.39
N ASN A 73 13.51 -4.91 -21.80
CA ASN A 73 14.43 -5.95 -22.30
C ASN A 73 13.77 -6.92 -23.29
N ASP A 74 12.52 -6.69 -23.71
CA ASP A 74 11.86 -7.54 -24.69
C ASP A 74 12.39 -7.28 -26.12
N LEU A 75 13.04 -8.29 -26.68
CA LEU A 75 13.56 -8.27 -28.05
C LEU A 75 12.45 -8.17 -29.10
N GLN A 76 11.23 -8.63 -28.80
CA GLN A 76 10.10 -8.54 -29.73
C GLN A 76 9.58 -7.11 -29.90
N MET A 77 9.84 -6.24 -28.91
CA MET A 77 9.49 -4.83 -28.94
C MET A 77 10.66 -3.92 -29.30
N THR A 78 11.77 -4.49 -29.79
CA THR A 78 12.93 -3.75 -30.30
C THR A 78 12.89 -3.70 -31.81
N VAL A 79 12.88 -2.50 -32.39
CA VAL A 79 12.78 -2.28 -33.85
C VAL A 79 13.90 -1.39 -34.35
N PHE A 80 14.33 -1.59 -35.60
CA PHE A 80 15.28 -0.68 -36.25
C PHE A 80 14.55 0.57 -36.75
N ASP A 81 14.90 1.72 -36.20
CA ASP A 81 14.35 3.03 -36.57
C ASP A 81 15.18 3.60 -37.73
N GLN A 82 14.55 3.78 -38.89
CA GLN A 82 15.22 4.27 -40.10
C GLN A 82 15.69 5.74 -39.97
N ASP A 83 14.95 6.56 -39.22
CA ASP A 83 15.27 7.97 -39.05
C ASP A 83 16.46 8.16 -38.11
N LYS A 84 16.50 7.38 -37.02
CA LYS A 84 17.61 7.41 -36.05
C LYS A 84 18.81 6.56 -36.46
N ARG A 85 18.66 5.67 -37.45
CA ARG A 85 19.65 4.67 -37.89
C ARG A 85 20.18 3.82 -36.74
N ASP A 86 19.30 3.48 -35.79
CA ASP A 86 19.65 2.73 -34.60
C ASP A 86 18.50 1.79 -34.17
N LEU A 87 18.83 0.82 -33.32
CA LEU A 87 17.84 -0.03 -32.67
C LEU A 87 17.15 0.76 -31.56
N VAL A 88 15.83 0.89 -31.66
CA VAL A 88 14.99 1.53 -30.66
C VAL A 88 14.20 0.45 -29.95
N ALA A 89 14.48 0.27 -28.66
CA ALA A 89 13.69 -0.59 -27.77
C ALA A 89 12.48 0.16 -27.21
N CYS A 90 11.50 -0.61 -26.73
CA CYS A 90 10.42 -0.05 -25.91
C CYS A 90 11.02 0.63 -24.68
N SER A 91 10.62 1.89 -24.43
CA SER A 91 11.06 2.65 -23.26
C SER A 91 9.85 3.09 -22.45
N VAL A 92 9.83 2.72 -21.17
CA VAL A 92 8.72 3.03 -20.27
C VAL A 92 9.05 4.29 -19.50
N LYS A 93 8.31 5.37 -19.80
CA LYS A 93 8.52 6.67 -19.15
C LYS A 93 7.72 6.86 -17.87
N ASN A 94 6.66 6.06 -17.67
CA ASN A 94 5.80 6.13 -16.49
C ASN A 94 5.62 4.76 -15.86
N PHE A 95 6.00 4.63 -14.60
CA PHE A 95 6.04 3.36 -13.88
C PHE A 95 4.64 2.77 -13.59
N ASN A 96 3.61 3.60 -13.49
CA ASN A 96 2.24 3.13 -13.24
C ASN A 96 1.52 2.64 -14.50
N LEU A 97 2.10 2.83 -15.69
CA LEU A 97 1.43 2.60 -16.97
C LEU A 97 1.03 1.14 -17.22
N HIS A 98 1.79 0.17 -16.70
CA HIS A 98 1.57 -1.24 -17.00
C HIS A 98 0.24 -1.79 -16.43
N GLU A 99 -0.22 -1.27 -15.29
CA GLU A 99 -1.53 -1.64 -14.70
C GLU A 99 -2.67 -1.07 -15.56
N ASP A 100 -2.55 0.19 -15.96
CA ASP A 100 -3.53 0.86 -16.82
C ASP A 100 -3.60 0.19 -18.20
N LEU A 101 -2.45 -0.18 -18.77
CA LEU A 101 -2.34 -0.86 -20.07
C LEU A 101 -3.10 -2.18 -20.10
N ALA A 102 -3.10 -2.93 -18.99
CA ALA A 102 -3.83 -4.19 -18.87
C ALA A 102 -5.37 -4.00 -18.82
N GLN A 103 -5.84 -2.79 -18.57
CA GLN A 103 -7.25 -2.43 -18.44
C GLN A 103 -7.79 -1.59 -19.61
N LEU A 104 -7.00 -1.38 -20.67
CA LEU A 104 -7.42 -0.57 -21.81
C LEU A 104 -8.43 -1.31 -22.70
N ASP A 105 -9.64 -0.75 -22.83
CA ASP A 105 -10.68 -1.27 -23.73
C ASP A 105 -10.69 -0.61 -25.12
N TYR A 106 -10.16 0.61 -25.23
CA TYR A 106 -10.19 1.41 -26.45
C TYR A 106 -8.81 1.96 -26.78
N MET A 107 -8.40 1.84 -28.05
CA MET A 107 -7.18 2.43 -28.58
C MET A 107 -7.53 3.44 -29.66
N PHE A 108 -7.15 4.70 -29.44
CA PHE A 108 -7.23 5.73 -30.46
C PHE A 108 -5.88 5.81 -31.18
N CYS A 109 -5.88 5.59 -32.48
CA CYS A 109 -4.67 5.67 -33.30
C CYS A 109 -4.74 6.88 -34.24
N ASP A 110 -3.63 7.59 -34.36
CA ASP A 110 -3.45 8.55 -35.45
C ASP A 110 -3.18 7.81 -36.78
N LYS A 111 -3.56 8.43 -37.89
CA LYS A 111 -3.39 7.84 -39.22
C LYS A 111 -1.98 8.06 -39.73
N THR A 112 -1.51 9.31 -39.72
CA THR A 112 -0.24 9.70 -40.36
C THR A 112 0.92 9.45 -39.40
N GLY A 113 1.97 8.77 -39.84
CA GLY A 113 3.14 8.48 -39.01
C GLY A 113 2.94 7.37 -37.97
N THR A 114 1.73 6.81 -37.83
CA THR A 114 1.47 5.58 -37.04
C THR A 114 0.97 4.45 -37.94
N LEU A 115 -0.16 4.62 -38.64
CA LEU A 115 -0.68 3.59 -39.56
C LEU A 115 -0.03 3.62 -40.93
N THR A 116 0.44 4.79 -41.36
CA THR A 116 1.11 4.97 -42.66
C THR A 116 2.53 5.49 -42.46
N GLN A 117 3.48 4.89 -43.19
CA GLN A 117 4.88 5.32 -43.29
C GLN A 117 5.02 6.49 -44.26
#